data_AF-G2EFE8-F1
#
_entry.id   AF-G2EFE8-F1
#
_cell.length_a   1.000
_cell.length_b   1.000
_cell.length_c   1.000
_cell.angle_alpha   90.00
_cell.angle_beta   90.00
_cell.angle_gamma   90.00
#
_symmetry.space_group_name_H-M   'P 1'
#
loop_
_entity.id
_entity.type
_entity.pdbx_description
1 polymer ?
#
loop_
_entity_poly.entity_id
_entity_poly.type
_entity_poly.pdbx_seq_one_letter_code
_entity_poly.pdbx_strand_id
1 'polypeptide(L)'
;MPIDKTEAFLKKFDYNFQRKNNALVIKMDFSQRVTIDFSDAEKIRITYKLVGWNSLTGFIEMSIKNATLYSFIGVLITTVLFVYLDLESNGINLIFIFISLIMWVLIWNIYYLIKAENLKRILILWNKK
;
A
#
# COMPACT_ATOMS: atom_id res chain seq x y z
N MET A 1 -15.98 16.28 -7.05
CA MET A 1 -15.61 15.21 -8.01
C MET A 1 -16.78 14.23 -8.07
N PRO A 2 -17.54 14.19 -9.17
CA PRO A 2 -18.73 13.33 -9.27
C PRO A 2 -18.36 11.84 -9.34
N ILE A 3 -19.20 10.98 -8.74
CA ILE A 3 -19.00 9.53 -8.76
C ILE A 3 -19.06 8.99 -10.19
N ASP A 4 -20.03 9.43 -11.00
CA ASP A 4 -20.23 8.91 -12.37
C ASP A 4 -19.08 9.30 -13.30
N LYS A 5 -18.51 10.49 -13.12
CA LYS A 5 -17.32 10.94 -13.87
C LYS A 5 -16.07 10.13 -13.51
N THR A 6 -15.96 9.75 -12.24
CA THR A 6 -14.88 8.88 -11.77
C THR A 6 -15.08 7.46 -12.28
N GLU A 7 -16.31 6.96 -12.31
CA GLU A 7 -16.64 5.66 -12.88
C GLU A 7 -16.32 5.61 -14.38
N ALA A 8 -16.67 6.65 -15.14
CA ALA A 8 -16.33 6.76 -16.56
C ALA A 8 -14.81 6.75 -16.81
N PHE A 9 -14.03 7.41 -15.94
CA PHE A 9 -12.57 7.32 -15.97
C PHE A 9 -12.10 5.88 -15.77
N LEU A 10 -12.56 5.21 -14.72
CA LEU A 10 -12.12 3.86 -14.39
C LEU A 10 -12.45 2.87 -15.52
N LYS A 11 -13.64 2.98 -16.14
CA LYS A 11 -14.03 2.19 -17.31
C LYS A 11 -13.14 2.49 -18.53
N LYS A 12 -12.88 3.77 -18.80
CA LYS A 12 -12.08 4.20 -19.97
C LYS A 12 -10.65 3.64 -19.93
N PHE A 13 -10.08 3.48 -18.75
CA PHE A 13 -8.72 2.97 -18.55
C PHE A 13 -8.68 1.52 -18.07
N ASP A 14 -9.79 0.77 -18.22
CA ASP A 14 -9.91 -0.65 -17.91
C ASP A 14 -9.46 -1.04 -16.48
N TYR A 15 -9.81 -0.20 -15.50
CA TYR A 15 -9.56 -0.53 -14.09
C TYR A 15 -10.53 -1.61 -13.61
N ASN A 16 -10.03 -2.54 -12.79
CA ASN A 16 -10.89 -3.46 -12.05
C ASN A 16 -11.48 -2.75 -10.83
N PHE A 17 -12.77 -2.43 -10.85
CA PHE A 17 -13.44 -1.78 -9.73
C PHE A 17 -14.87 -2.30 -9.51
N GLN A 18 -15.40 -2.05 -8.31
CA GLN A 18 -16.77 -2.35 -7.93
C GLN A 18 -17.40 -1.09 -7.33
N ARG A 19 -18.61 -0.76 -7.77
CA ARG A 19 -19.44 0.27 -7.12
C ARG A 19 -20.20 -0.36 -5.96
N LYS A 20 -20.10 0.25 -4.78
CA LYS A 20 -20.84 -0.12 -3.57
C LYS A 20 -21.48 1.13 -3.01
N ASN A 21 -22.77 1.35 -3.28
CA ASN A 21 -23.51 2.55 -2.90
C ASN A 21 -22.79 3.84 -3.36
N ASN A 22 -22.41 4.70 -2.42
CA ASN A 22 -21.66 5.94 -2.63
C ASN A 22 -20.14 5.75 -2.60
N ALA A 23 -19.64 4.52 -2.80
CA ALA A 23 -18.21 4.24 -2.84
C ALA A 23 -17.80 3.47 -4.10
N LEU A 24 -16.60 3.75 -4.58
CA LEU A 24 -15.92 2.97 -5.62
C LEU A 24 -14.73 2.24 -4.99
N VAL A 25 -14.74 0.92 -5.11
CA VAL A 25 -13.67 0.04 -4.62
C VAL A 25 -12.86 -0.45 -5.80
N ILE A 26 -11.65 0.05 -5.94
CA ILE A 26 -10.72 -0.27 -7.03
C ILE A 26 -9.74 -1.34 -6.52
N LYS A 27 -9.62 -2.43 -7.26
CA LYS A 27 -8.64 -3.48 -7.04
C LYS A 27 -7.42 -3.17 -7.90
N MET A 28 -6.30 -2.90 -7.26
CA MET A 28 -5.03 -2.64 -7.91
C MET A 28 -4.13 -3.88 -7.78
N ASP A 29 -3.12 -4.00 -8.65
CA ASP A 29 -2.16 -5.12 -8.57
C ASP A 29 -1.37 -5.10 -7.26
N PHE A 30 -0.79 -6.26 -6.93
CA PHE A 30 -0.07 -6.53 -5.69
C PHE A 30 -0.93 -6.30 -4.45
N SER A 31 -2.21 -6.68 -4.57
CA SER A 31 -3.16 -6.74 -3.47
C SER A 31 -3.35 -5.40 -2.76
N GLN A 32 -3.23 -4.31 -3.52
CA GLN A 32 -3.58 -2.97 -3.05
C GLN A 32 -5.04 -2.67 -3.41
N ARG A 33 -5.80 -2.16 -2.45
CA ARG A 33 -7.19 -1.75 -2.62
C ARG A 33 -7.32 -0.26 -2.39
N VAL A 34 -7.99 0.43 -3.32
CA VAL A 34 -8.30 1.85 -3.20
C VAL A 34 -9.80 1.99 -3.04
N THR A 35 -10.24 2.68 -2.01
CA THR A 35 -11.66 2.98 -1.79
C THR A 35 -11.87 4.47 -1.84
N ILE A 36 -12.69 4.92 -2.79
CA ILE A 36 -13.11 6.31 -2.94
C ILE A 36 -14.54 6.41 -2.42
N ASP A 37 -14.72 7.11 -1.30
CA ASP A 37 -16.02 7.32 -0.66
C ASP A 37 -16.53 8.73 -0.96
N PHE A 38 -17.73 8.79 -1.54
CA PHE A 38 -18.47 9.98 -1.95
C PHE A 38 -19.67 10.27 -1.04
N SER A 39 -19.80 9.56 0.09
CA SER A 39 -20.95 9.72 1.00
C SER A 39 -20.99 11.10 1.68
N ASP A 40 -19.83 11.75 1.79
CA ASP A 40 -19.66 13.07 2.37
C ASP A 40 -19.69 14.12 1.24
N ALA A 41 -20.67 15.03 1.30
CA ALA A 41 -20.91 16.04 0.27
C ALA A 41 -19.82 17.12 0.22
N GLU A 42 -19.11 17.35 1.31
CA GLU A 42 -18.05 18.36 1.39
C GLU A 42 -16.68 17.77 1.05
N LYS A 43 -16.45 16.48 1.38
CA LYS A 43 -15.12 15.88 1.24
C LYS A 43 -15.15 14.43 0.79
N ILE A 44 -14.56 14.19 -0.38
CA ILE A 44 -14.31 12.84 -0.88
C ILE A 44 -13.13 12.23 -0.13
N ARG A 45 -13.34 11.03 0.42
CA ARG A 45 -12.32 10.29 1.16
C ARG A 45 -11.74 9.21 0.27
N ILE A 46 -10.44 9.32 -0.02
CA ILE A 46 -9.70 8.29 -0.76
C ILE A 46 -8.81 7.55 0.24
N THR A 47 -9.05 6.26 0.39
CA THR A 47 -8.32 5.39 1.31
C THR A 47 -7.58 4.30 0.56
N TYR A 48 -6.39 3.97 1.05
CA TYR A 48 -5.50 2.96 0.48
C TYR A 48 -5.24 1.88 1.52
N LYS A 49 -5.49 0.63 1.17
CA LYS A 49 -5.23 -0.53 2.02
C LYS A 49 -4.47 -1.60 1.26
N LEU A 50 -3.58 -2.28 1.96
CA LEU A 50 -3.05 -3.58 1.55
C LEU A 50 -4.02 -4.64 2.07
N VAL A 51 -4.39 -5.57 1.20
CA VAL A 51 -5.37 -6.63 1.46
C VAL A 51 -4.83 -7.95 0.94
N GLY A 52 -5.37 -9.10 1.38
CA GLY A 52 -4.88 -10.41 0.92
C GLY A 52 -3.37 -10.60 1.07
N TRP A 53 -2.78 -11.52 0.30
CA TRP A 53 -1.33 -11.74 0.31
C TRP A 53 -0.57 -10.59 -0.37
N ASN A 54 0.32 -9.94 0.37
CA ASN A 54 1.21 -8.90 -0.12
C ASN A 54 2.56 -8.91 0.58
N SER A 55 3.55 -8.29 -0.04
CA SER A 55 4.96 -8.37 0.34
C SER A 55 5.35 -7.60 1.62
N LEU A 56 4.47 -6.74 2.16
CA LEU A 56 4.73 -5.97 3.38
C LEU A 56 4.03 -6.55 4.61
N THR A 57 2.79 -7.00 4.45
CA THR A 57 1.94 -7.38 5.59
C THR A 57 1.51 -8.84 5.57
N GLY A 58 2.00 -9.62 4.60
CA GLY A 58 1.57 -11.00 4.39
C GLY A 58 0.08 -11.01 4.10
N PHE A 59 -0.73 -11.62 4.98
CA PHE A 59 -2.19 -11.69 4.86
C PHE A 59 -2.95 -10.65 5.71
N ILE A 60 -2.24 -9.80 6.44
CA ILE A 60 -2.88 -8.86 7.38
C ILE A 60 -3.35 -7.62 6.61
N GLU A 61 -4.66 -7.37 6.59
CA GLU A 61 -5.21 -6.17 5.96
C GLU A 61 -4.91 -4.90 6.78
N MET A 62 -4.29 -3.89 6.17
CA MET A 62 -4.04 -2.61 6.85
C MET A 62 -3.79 -1.45 5.88
N SER A 63 -3.73 -0.23 6.40
CA SER A 63 -3.34 0.93 5.60
C SER A 63 -1.85 0.85 5.21
N ILE A 64 -1.47 1.46 4.08
CA ILE A 64 -0.05 1.53 3.68
C ILE A 64 0.78 2.20 4.78
N LYS A 65 0.23 3.23 5.44
CA LYS A 65 0.89 3.92 6.55
C LYS A 65 1.21 2.98 7.72
N ASN A 66 0.24 2.16 8.10
CA ASN A 66 0.43 1.17 9.17
C ASN A 66 1.41 0.09 8.72
N ALA A 67 1.33 -0.36 7.46
CA ALA A 67 2.27 -1.33 6.91
C ALA A 67 3.71 -0.81 6.97
N THR A 68 3.94 0.44 6.57
CA THR A 68 5.26 1.10 6.69
C THR A 68 5.73 1.16 8.14
N LEU A 69 4.86 1.60 9.05
CA LEU A 69 5.20 1.74 10.48
C LEU A 69 5.55 0.39 11.11
N TYR A 70 4.72 -0.63 10.90
CA TYR A 70 4.97 -1.96 11.46
C TYR A 70 6.15 -2.66 10.79
N SER A 71 6.37 -2.44 9.49
CA SER A 71 7.58 -2.92 8.82
C SER A 71 8.84 -2.28 9.42
N PHE A 72 8.79 -0.98 9.73
CA PHE A 72 9.90 -0.28 10.37
C PHE A 72 10.17 -0.81 11.79
N ILE A 73 9.12 -0.96 12.61
CA ILE A 73 9.23 -1.56 13.95
C ILE A 73 9.76 -2.99 13.84
N GLY A 74 9.25 -3.77 12.89
CA GLY A 74 9.69 -5.13 12.61
C GLY A 74 11.17 -5.17 12.28
N VAL A 75 11.65 -4.33 11.36
CA VAL A 75 13.07 -4.21 11.04
C VAL A 75 13.88 -3.90 12.30
N LEU A 76 13.49 -2.93 13.13
CA LEU A 76 14.21 -2.59 14.38
C LEU A 76 14.31 -3.79 15.34
N ILE A 77 13.20 -4.48 15.58
CA ILE A 77 13.17 -5.67 16.45
C ILE A 77 14.08 -6.74 15.86
N THR A 78 14.00 -6.98 14.56
CA THR A 78 14.81 -7.99 13.89
C THR A 78 16.30 -7.63 13.94
N THR A 79 16.68 -6.35 13.84
CA THR A 79 18.06 -5.88 14.03
C THR A 79 18.58 -6.27 15.40
N VAL A 80 17.81 -6.00 16.46
CA VAL A 80 18.21 -6.29 17.85
C VAL A 80 18.39 -7.81 18.02
N LEU A 81 17.46 -8.59 17.48
CA LEU A 81 17.54 -10.06 17.52
C LEU A 81 18.77 -10.57 16.77
N PHE A 82 19.05 -10.05 15.56
CA PHE A 82 20.21 -10.48 14.79
C PHE A 82 21.52 -10.11 15.48
N VAL A 83 21.67 -8.90 16.01
CA VAL A 83 22.88 -8.50 16.76
C VAL A 83 23.10 -9.41 17.97
N TYR A 84 22.04 -9.76 18.68
CA TYR A 84 22.13 -10.67 19.83
C TYR A 84 22.51 -12.09 19.43
N LEU A 85 21.88 -12.64 18.38
CA LEU A 85 22.13 -14.00 17.91
C LEU A 85 23.47 -14.16 17.16
N ASP A 86 23.95 -13.12 16.47
CA ASP A 86 25.23 -13.13 15.77
C ASP A 86 26.42 -13.24 16.74
N LEU A 87 26.28 -12.75 17.98
CA LEU A 87 27.26 -12.99 19.05
C LEU A 87 27.41 -14.49 19.38
N GLU A 88 26.39 -15.31 19.11
CA GLU A 88 26.40 -16.74 19.38
C GLU A 88 26.71 -17.59 18.14
N SER A 89 26.60 -17.03 16.93
CA SER A 89 26.68 -17.78 15.66
C SER A 89 28.05 -17.62 14.98
N ASN A 90 28.89 -18.66 15.04
CA ASN A 90 30.17 -18.75 14.33
C ASN A 90 29.98 -18.94 12.80
N GLY A 91 29.57 -17.91 12.06
CA GLY A 91 29.90 -17.80 10.63
C GLY A 91 28.77 -17.70 9.60
N ILE A 92 27.51 -17.47 9.98
CA ILE A 92 26.49 -17.03 9.01
C ILE A 92 26.52 -15.51 8.98
N ASN A 93 26.80 -14.91 7.82
CA ASN A 93 26.84 -13.46 7.67
C ASN A 93 25.42 -12.87 7.63
N LEU A 94 24.80 -12.82 8.82
CA LEU A 94 23.43 -12.35 9.08
C LEU A 94 23.19 -10.92 8.57
N ILE A 95 24.26 -10.13 8.44
CA ILE A 95 24.24 -8.78 7.86
C ILE A 95 23.68 -8.78 6.43
N PHE A 96 24.06 -9.74 5.58
CA PHE A 96 23.55 -9.77 4.19
C PHE A 96 22.06 -10.07 4.11
N ILE A 97 21.57 -10.98 4.97
CA ILE A 97 20.14 -11.30 5.09
C ILE A 97 19.38 -10.06 5.56
N PHE A 98 19.92 -9.37 6.56
CA PHE A 98 19.33 -8.16 7.11
C PHE A 98 19.25 -7.02 6.10
N ILE A 99 20.33 -6.75 5.36
CA ILE A 99 20.34 -5.75 4.28
C ILE A 99 19.31 -6.10 3.21
N SER A 100 19.21 -7.39 2.85
CA SER A 100 18.22 -7.86 1.87
C SER A 100 16.78 -7.63 2.34
N LEU A 101 16.49 -7.83 3.63
CA LEU A 101 15.18 -7.55 4.23
C LEU A 101 14.85 -6.06 4.23
N ILE A 102 15.80 -5.19 4.57
CA ILE A 102 15.59 -3.73 4.50
C ILE A 102 15.28 -3.32 3.06
N MET A 103 16.08 -3.77 2.09
CA MET A 103 15.88 -3.44 0.68
C MET A 103 14.51 -3.93 0.19
N TRP A 104 14.11 -5.15 0.57
CA TRP A 104 12.78 -5.67 0.27
C TRP A 104 11.67 -4.76 0.80
N VAL A 105 11.71 -4.41 2.09
CA VAL A 105 10.72 -3.52 2.73
C VAL A 105 10.68 -2.15 2.05
N LEU A 106 11.83 -1.56 1.73
CA LEU A 106 11.90 -0.24 1.08
C LEU A 106 11.31 -0.27 -0.33
N ILE A 107 11.69 -1.24 -1.16
CA ILE A 107 11.19 -1.37 -2.54
C ILE A 107 9.66 -1.46 -2.54
N TRP A 108 9.10 -2.32 -1.69
CA TRP A 108 7.65 -2.49 -1.63
C TRP A 108 6.93 -1.27 -1.06
N ASN A 109 7.47 -0.60 -0.05
CA ASN A 109 6.89 0.64 0.47
C ASN A 109 6.85 1.73 -0.61
N ILE A 110 7.96 1.95 -1.31
CA ILE A 110 8.05 2.93 -2.39
C ILE A 110 7.06 2.58 -3.50
N TYR A 111 6.99 1.31 -3.91
CA TYR A 111 6.04 0.84 -4.92
C TYR A 111 4.59 1.19 -4.56
N TYR A 112 4.13 0.82 -3.36
CA TYR A 112 2.74 1.06 -2.95
C TYR A 112 2.42 2.54 -2.78
N LEU A 113 3.37 3.34 -2.29
CA LEU A 113 3.21 4.79 -2.14
C LEU A 113 3.10 5.49 -3.48
N ILE A 114 4.03 5.22 -4.42
CA ILE A 114 4.00 5.81 -5.76
C ILE A 114 2.68 5.49 -6.45
N LYS A 115 2.23 4.23 -6.39
CA LYS A 115 0.99 3.80 -7.03
C LYS A 115 -0.23 4.49 -6.42
N ALA A 116 -0.26 4.63 -5.09
CA ALA A 116 -1.32 5.35 -4.39
C ALA A 116 -1.37 6.84 -4.76
N GLU A 117 -0.23 7.52 -4.73
CA GLU A 117 -0.15 8.95 -5.04
C GLU A 117 -0.45 9.25 -6.51
N ASN A 118 0.05 8.42 -7.42
CA ASN A 118 -0.20 8.60 -8.84
C ASN A 118 -1.69 8.47 -9.17
N LEU A 119 -2.36 7.42 -8.66
CA LEU A 119 -3.80 7.28 -8.86
C LEU A 119 -4.57 8.47 -8.25
N LYS A 120 -4.22 8.91 -7.04
CA LYS A 120 -4.80 10.10 -6.41
C LYS A 120 -4.70 11.31 -7.33
N ARG A 121 -3.50 11.55 -7.87
CA ARG A 121 -3.21 12.71 -8.73
C ARG A 121 -4.00 12.66 -10.02
N ILE A 122 -4.03 11.49 -10.69
CA ILE A 122 -4.78 11.30 -11.94
C ILE A 122 -6.27 11.54 -11.71
N LEU A 123 -6.84 10.98 -10.64
CA LEU A 123 -8.26 11.16 -10.29
C LEU A 123 -8.62 12.63 -10.04
N ILE A 124 -7.76 13.38 -9.34
CA ILE A 124 -7.94 14.81 -9.11
C ILE A 124 -7.89 15.58 -10.42
N LEU A 125 -6.89 15.30 -11.28
CA LEU A 125 -6.73 15.99 -12.56
C LEU A 125 -7.90 15.72 -13.51
N TRP A 126 -8.35 14.47 -13.59
CA TRP A 126 -9.50 14.08 -14.43
C TRP A 126 -10.78 14.80 -14.00
N ASN A 127 -10.97 15.02 -12.71
CA ASN A 127 -12.16 15.68 -12.22
C ASN A 127 -12.12 17.20 -12.31
N LYS A 128 -10.93 17.80 -12.47
CA LYS A 128 -10.77 19.24 -12.75
C LYS A 128 -11.05 19.61 -14.20
N LYS A 129 -10.80 18.71 -15.16
CA LYS A 129 -11.13 18.89 -16.58
C LYS A 129 -12.62 18.67 -16.82
#